data_AF-A0A8H5VKX9-F1
#
_entry.id   AF-A0A8H5VKX9-F1
#
_cell.length_a   1.000
_cell.length_b   1.000
_cell.length_c   1.000
_cell.angle_alpha   90.00
_cell.angle_beta   90.00
_cell.angle_gamma   90.00
#
_symmetry.space_group_name_H-M   'P 1'
#
loop_
_entity.id
_entity.type
_entity.pdbx_description
1 polymer ?
#
loop_
_entity_poly.entity_id
_entity_poly.type
_entity_poly.pdbx_seq_one_letter_code
_entity_poly.pdbx_strand_id
1 'polypeptide(L)'
;MSSSDLEDMLQAPDATVRAILRALCQDSGTQSRALSYFESLEAVNDASDTRKRKVEDELSICVRCDEAFYTNDNNDKDACCYHWVKKSTPLVQKHES
;
A
#
# COMPACT_ATOMS: atom_id res chain seq x y z
N MET A 1 1.52 -0.92 20.04
CA MET A 1 0.61 -1.05 18.89
C MET A 1 0.74 -2.48 18.44
N SER A 2 -0.19 -3.33 18.86
CA SER A 2 -0.23 -4.72 18.44
C SER A 2 -0.66 -4.76 16.96
N SER A 3 -0.27 -5.79 16.22
CA SER A 3 -0.69 -5.96 14.82
C SER A 3 -2.22 -5.91 14.65
N SER A 4 -2.96 -6.30 15.69
CA SER A 4 -4.41 -6.25 15.76
C SER A 4 -4.96 -4.82 15.70
N ASP A 5 -4.33 -3.85 16.39
CA ASP A 5 -4.81 -2.46 16.44
C ASP A 5 -4.74 -1.77 15.07
N LEU A 6 -3.73 -2.14 14.26
CA LEU A 6 -3.58 -1.61 12.91
C LEU A 6 -4.58 -2.24 11.95
N GLU A 7 -4.78 -3.56 12.03
CA GLU A 7 -5.78 -4.25 11.20
C GLU A 7 -7.19 -3.73 11.50
N ASP A 8 -7.54 -3.53 12.76
CA ASP A 8 -8.83 -2.96 13.17
C ASP A 8 -9.05 -1.55 12.60
N MET A 9 -7.99 -0.76 12.48
CA MET A 9 -8.03 0.56 11.85
C MET A 9 -8.22 0.49 10.33
N LEU A 10 -7.61 -0.50 9.66
CA LEU A 10 -7.77 -0.71 8.22
C LEU A 10 -9.18 -1.19 7.87
N GLN A 11 -9.83 -1.94 8.77
CA GLN A 11 -11.23 -2.37 8.65
C GLN A 11 -12.23 -1.32 9.15
N ALA A 12 -11.77 -0.17 9.65
CA ALA A 12 -12.64 0.88 10.16
C ALA A 12 -13.42 1.56 9.02
N PRO A 13 -14.60 2.14 9.30
CA PRO A 13 -15.35 2.88 8.29
C PRO A 13 -14.55 4.03 7.68
N ASP A 14 -14.74 4.29 6.38
CA ASP A 14 -14.13 5.41 5.65
C ASP A 14 -14.18 6.75 6.39
N ALA A 15 -15.31 7.05 7.03
CA ALA A 15 -15.50 8.28 7.78
C ALA A 15 -14.47 8.41 8.93
N THR A 16 -14.20 7.30 9.61
CA THR A 16 -13.21 7.21 10.69
C THR A 16 -11.80 7.37 10.14
N VAL A 17 -11.46 6.65 9.06
CA VAL A 17 -10.14 6.73 8.40
C VAL A 17 -9.88 8.15 7.89
N ARG A 18 -10.87 8.80 7.27
CA ARG A 18 -10.79 10.19 6.81
C ARG A 18 -10.63 11.18 7.97
N ALA A 19 -11.25 10.92 9.12
CA ALA A 19 -11.08 11.76 10.31
C ALA A 19 -9.65 11.67 10.86
N ILE A 20 -9.08 10.46 10.90
CA ILE A 20 -7.68 10.23 11.30
C ILE A 20 -6.74 10.93 10.30
N LEU A 21 -6.94 10.75 9.00
CA LEU A 21 -6.14 11.41 7.97
C LEU A 21 -6.17 12.94 8.13
N ARG A 22 -7.36 13.53 8.37
CA ARG A 22 -7.48 14.97 8.63
C ARG A 22 -6.70 15.43 9.86
N ALA A 23 -6.71 14.65 10.93
CA ALA A 23 -5.94 14.95 12.14
C ALA A 23 -4.44 14.88 11.87
N LEU A 24 -3.97 13.84 11.17
CA LEU A 24 -2.55 13.68 10.81
C LEU A 24 -2.06 14.80 9.88
N CYS A 25 -2.87 15.21 8.90
CA CYS A 25 -2.56 16.30 7.99
C CYS A 25 -2.61 17.70 8.63
N GLN A 26 -2.83 17.83 9.94
CA GLN A 26 -2.53 19.07 10.64
C GLN A 26 -1.02 19.33 10.73
N ASP A 27 -0.20 18.26 10.65
CA ASP A 27 1.24 18.38 10.44
C ASP A 27 1.56 18.61 8.96
N SER A 28 2.28 19.69 8.67
CA SER A 28 2.63 20.09 7.30
C SER A 28 3.46 19.04 6.55
N GLY A 29 4.38 18.35 7.24
CA GLY A 29 5.19 17.30 6.60
C GLY A 29 4.34 16.10 6.20
N THR A 30 3.44 15.69 7.08
CA THR A 30 2.49 14.61 6.82
C THR A 30 1.48 14.99 5.74
N GLN A 31 1.01 16.24 5.71
CA GLN A 31 0.13 16.76 4.67
C GLN A 31 0.80 16.72 3.29
N SER A 32 2.03 17.21 3.15
CA SER A 32 2.75 17.19 1.88
C SER A 32 2.94 15.77 1.35
N ARG A 33 3.26 14.83 2.24
CA ARG A 33 3.40 13.41 1.86
C ARG A 33 2.07 12.81 1.41
N ALA A 34 0.99 13.05 2.16
CA ALA A 34 -0.34 12.55 1.82
C ALA A 34 -0.84 13.07 0.46
N LEU A 35 -0.53 14.33 0.12
CA LEU A 35 -0.85 14.90 -1.19
C LEU A 35 -0.04 14.24 -2.32
N SER A 36 1.27 14.08 -2.14
CA SER A 36 2.11 13.39 -3.13
C SER A 36 1.66 11.94 -3.38
N TYR A 37 1.21 11.26 -2.32
CA TYR A 37 0.61 9.93 -2.39
C TYR A 37 -0.69 9.92 -3.18
N PHE A 38 -1.58 10.88 -2.91
CA PHE A 38 -2.83 11.03 -3.65
C PHE A 38 -2.59 11.25 -5.15
N GLU A 39 -1.68 12.17 -5.51
CA GLU A 39 -1.31 12.44 -6.91
C GLU A 39 -0.75 11.19 -7.61
N SER A 40 0.10 10.42 -6.92
CA SER A 40 0.67 9.18 -7.46
C SER A 40 -0.39 8.11 -7.71
N LEU A 41 -1.38 7.99 -6.82
CA LEU A 41 -2.48 7.04 -6.98
C LEU A 41 -3.42 7.42 -8.14
N GLU A 42 -3.76 8.71 -8.27
CA GLU A 42 -4.57 9.23 -9.37
C GLU A 42 -3.89 8.99 -10.72
N ALA A 43 -2.58 9.26 -10.82
CA ALA A 43 -1.81 9.06 -12.05
C ALA A 43 -1.81 7.60 -12.53
N VAL A 44 -1.71 6.63 -11.60
CA VAL A 44 -1.79 5.20 -11.94
C VAL A 44 -3.22 4.81 -12.34
N ASN A 45 -4.24 5.33 -11.66
CA ASN A 45 -5.64 5.06 -12.00
C ASN A 45 -6.00 5.59 -13.40
N ASP A 46 -5.58 6.82 -13.75
CA ASP A 46 -5.80 7.42 -15.08
C ASP A 46 -5.08 6.63 -16.19
N ALA A 47 -3.86 6.15 -15.95
CA ALA A 47 -3.12 5.33 -16.90
C ALA A 47 -3.76 3.94 -17.13
N SER A 48 -4.52 3.45 -16.14
CA SER A 48 -5.12 2.11 -16.13
C SER A 48 -6.41 1.97 -16.94
N ASP A 49 -7.01 3.06 -17.44
CA ASP A 49 -8.22 3.02 -18.28
C ASP A 49 -8.05 2.20 -19.58
N THR A 50 -6.83 1.79 -19.93
CA THR A 50 -6.53 0.93 -21.08
C THR A 50 -6.43 -0.57 -20.76
N ARG A 51 -6.41 -0.97 -19.47
CA ARG A 51 -6.33 -2.39 -19.06
C ARG A 51 -7.56 -2.77 -18.25
N LYS A 52 -8.26 -3.83 -18.69
CA LYS A 52 -9.37 -4.46 -17.96
C LYS A 52 -8.89 -4.90 -16.57
N ARG A 53 -9.13 -4.09 -15.55
CA ARG A 53 -8.77 -4.37 -14.16
C ARG A 53 -9.58 -5.56 -13.63
N LYS A 54 -8.91 -6.49 -12.95
CA LYS A 54 -9.60 -7.47 -12.10
C LYS A 54 -9.83 -6.82 -10.74
N VAL A 55 -10.96 -7.15 -10.11
CA VAL A 55 -11.40 -6.62 -8.80
C VAL A 55 -10.39 -6.86 -7.66
N GLU A 56 -9.39 -7.71 -7.88
CA GLU A 56 -8.36 -8.10 -6.90
C GLU A 56 -7.08 -7.24 -6.94
N ASP A 57 -6.96 -6.29 -7.89
CA ASP A 57 -5.76 -5.46 -8.02
C ASP A 57 -5.85 -4.24 -7.07
N GLU A 58 -5.51 -4.44 -5.80
CA GLU A 58 -5.41 -3.35 -4.82
C GLU A 58 -4.20 -2.44 -5.12
N LEU A 59 -4.42 -1.13 -5.13
CA LEU A 59 -3.38 -0.14 -5.31
C LEU A 59 -2.74 0.20 -3.95
N SER A 60 -1.42 0.25 -3.89
CA SER A 60 -0.63 0.48 -2.68
C SER A 60 0.51 1.46 -2.95
N ILE A 61 1.07 2.05 -1.90
CA ILE A 61 2.22 2.97 -1.98
C ILE A 61 3.38 2.41 -1.18
N CYS A 62 4.58 2.47 -1.74
CA CYS A 62 5.78 2.09 -1.03
C CYS A 62 6.34 3.26 -0.23
N VAL A 63 6.35 3.15 1.10
CA VAL A 63 6.85 4.20 2.01
C VAL A 63 8.35 4.51 1.91
N ARG A 64 9.10 3.79 1.07
CA ARG A 64 10.53 3.99 0.82
C ARG A 64 10.80 4.67 -0.51
N CYS A 65 10.00 4.32 -1.50
CA CYS A 65 10.13 4.74 -2.89
C CYS A 65 9.11 5.86 -3.21
N ASP A 66 8.10 6.06 -2.35
CA ASP A 66 6.96 6.97 -2.49
C ASP A 66 6.14 6.78 -3.78
N GLU A 67 6.33 5.62 -4.43
CA GLU A 67 5.66 5.23 -5.68
C GLU A 67 4.43 4.34 -5.43
N ALA A 68 3.41 4.54 -6.27
CA ALA A 68 2.20 3.72 -6.30
C ALA A 68 2.41 2.45 -7.16
N PHE A 69 1.88 1.32 -6.71
CA PHE A 69 1.97 0.03 -7.38
C PHE A 69 0.75 -0.84 -7.10
N TYR A 70 0.42 -1.76 -8.00
CA TYR A 70 -0.60 -2.77 -7.74
C TYR A 70 -0.01 -3.94 -6.95
N THR A 71 -0.68 -4.38 -5.89
CA THR A 71 -0.22 -5.47 -5.01
C THR A 71 -0.08 -6.82 -5.73
N ASN A 72 -0.77 -6.98 -6.85
CA ASN A 72 -0.73 -8.17 -7.68
C ASN A 72 0.32 -8.11 -8.81
N ASP A 73 0.91 -6.93 -9.06
CA ASP A 73 1.91 -6.76 -10.10
C ASP A 73 3.26 -7.28 -9.61
N ASN A 74 3.52 -8.56 -9.86
CA ASN A 74 4.77 -9.24 -9.47
C ASN A 74 5.92 -8.96 -10.46
N ASN A 75 5.88 -7.83 -11.16
CA ASN A 75 6.61 -7.73 -12.42
C ASN A 75 7.34 -6.40 -12.55
N ASP A 76 8.52 -6.30 -11.93
CA ASP A 76 9.71 -5.96 -12.71
C ASP A 76 11.01 -6.29 -11.98
N LYS A 77 12.10 -6.48 -12.73
CA LYS A 77 13.47 -6.56 -12.16
C LYS A 77 13.89 -5.24 -11.47
N ASP A 78 13.13 -4.18 -11.74
CA ASP A 78 13.27 -2.84 -11.17
C ASP A 78 12.23 -2.53 -10.06
N ALA A 79 11.39 -3.49 -9.68
CA ALA A 79 10.46 -3.29 -8.57
C ALA A 79 11.27 -3.08 -7.27
N CYS A 80 10.97 -1.98 -6.56
CA CYS A 80 11.55 -1.63 -5.25
C CYS A 80 11.61 -2.90 -4.38
N CYS A 81 12.76 -3.21 -3.76
CA CYS A 81 13.00 -4.49 -3.06
C CYS A 81 11.99 -4.79 -1.93
N TYR A 82 11.25 -3.76 -1.49
CA TYR A 82 10.15 -3.85 -0.53
C TYR A 82 8.80 -4.26 -1.16
N HIS A 83 8.61 -4.11 -2.48
CA HIS A 83 7.42 -4.60 -3.20
C HIS A 83 7.39 -6.14 -3.26
N TRP A 84 8.55 -6.79 -3.15
CA TRP A 84 8.67 -8.26 -3.21
C TRP A 84 8.22 -8.97 -1.92
N VAL A 85 8.31 -8.30 -0.76
CA VAL A 85 8.35 -9.00 0.54
C VAL A 85 6.99 -9.52 1.01
N LYS A 86 5.86 -9.15 0.38
CA LYS A 86 4.53 -9.62 0.82
C LYS A 86 4.13 -11.04 0.42
N LYS A 87 5.02 -11.85 -0.21
CA LYS A 87 4.71 -13.26 -0.56
C LYS A 87 5.57 -14.34 0.07
N SER A 88 6.48 -14.03 1.00
CA SER A 88 7.32 -15.06 1.62
C SER A 88 7.27 -15.05 3.14
N THR A 89 6.45 -15.94 3.73
CA THR A 89 6.83 -16.94 4.76
C THR A 89 5.59 -17.62 5.37
N PRO A 90 5.66 -18.89 5.88
CA PRO A 90 6.84 -19.54 6.44
C PRO A 90 7.32 -20.79 5.69
N LEU A 91 8.63 -20.85 5.45
CA LEU A 91 9.34 -22.11 5.27
C LEU A 91 9.28 -22.87 6.59
N VAL A 92 8.39 -23.86 6.67
CA VAL A 92 8.51 -24.96 7.63
C VAL A 92 9.84 -25.63 7.34
N GLN A 93 10.85 -25.38 8.17
CA GLN A 93 12.08 -26.16 8.16
C GLN A 93 11.75 -27.57 8.65
N LYS A 94 11.52 -28.50 7.72
CA LYS A 94 11.74 -29.92 7.98
C LYS A 94 13.24 -30.11 8.14
N HIS A 95 13.70 -30.29 9.38
CA HIS A 95 15.01 -30.84 9.64
C HIS A 95 14.81 -32.33 9.92
N GLU A 96 15.09 -33.15 8.91
CA GLU A 96 15.33 -34.58 9.08
C GLU A 96 16.79 -34.75 9.52
N SER A 97 17.01 -35.55 10.56
CA SER A 97 18.29 -36.21 10.87
C SER A 97 17.97 -37.54 11.53
#